data_AF-A0A8T0EFK1-F1
#
_entry.id   AF-A0A8T0EFK1-F1
#
_cell.length_a   1.000
_cell.length_b   1.000
_cell.length_c   1.000
_cell.angle_alpha   90.00
_cell.angle_beta   90.00
_cell.angle_gamma   90.00
#
_symmetry.space_group_name_H-M   'P 1'
#
loop_
_entity.id
_entity.type
_entity.pdbx_description
1 polymer ?
#
loop_
_entity_poly.entity_id
_entity_poly.type
_entity_poly.pdbx_seq_one_letter_code
_entity_poly.pdbx_strand_id
1 'polypeptide(L)'
;MKFLILFATAVLFETVQCDKECFRKVFKDCVREPVRMDKMTLFKSCSKSNFASGFDEQKECYKKSLNASQCIEPINQVMTDLTTPEAFILANKKACNLFKPYSTCARETVEENCGTINKVLFDWLFVPLQRLSSSLCEELILPADEKDTRPDNFGNLNVFATVAAIFLAN
;
A
#
# COMPACT_ATOMS: atom_id res chain seq x y z
N MET A 1 -14.37 -16.15 13.69
CA MET A 1 -13.95 -15.68 12.35
C MET A 1 -13.26 -14.30 12.36
N LYS A 2 -13.59 -13.36 13.26
CA LYS A 2 -12.84 -12.08 13.40
C LYS A 2 -11.40 -12.22 13.95
N PHE A 3 -11.11 -13.28 14.69
CA PHE A 3 -9.78 -13.49 15.29
C PHE A 3 -8.72 -14.01 14.30
N LEU A 4 -9.10 -14.78 13.29
CA LEU A 4 -8.14 -15.31 12.31
C LEU A 4 -7.61 -14.24 11.36
N ILE A 5 -8.39 -13.19 11.09
CA ILE A 5 -7.96 -12.02 10.31
C ILE A 5 -6.91 -11.22 11.09
N LEU A 6 -7.06 -11.10 12.42
CA LEU A 6 -6.06 -10.48 13.28
C LEU A 6 -4.80 -11.33 13.44
N PHE A 7 -4.91 -12.66 13.35
CA PHE A 7 -3.75 -13.55 13.36
C PHE A 7 -3.01 -13.56 12.02
N ALA A 8 -3.69 -13.43 10.87
CA ALA A 8 -3.01 -13.31 9.58
C ALA A 8 -2.29 -11.95 9.44
N THR A 9 -2.88 -10.87 9.95
CA THR A 9 -2.17 -9.58 10.06
C THR A 9 -1.08 -9.67 11.11
N ALA A 10 -1.30 -10.26 12.29
CA ALA A 10 -0.26 -10.42 13.31
C ALA A 10 0.88 -11.33 12.87
N VAL A 11 0.64 -12.40 12.11
CA VAL A 11 1.70 -13.28 11.58
C VAL A 11 2.42 -12.63 10.41
N LEU A 12 1.73 -11.85 9.57
CA LEU A 12 2.40 -10.93 8.64
C LEU A 12 3.21 -9.86 9.41
N PHE A 13 2.74 -9.33 10.53
CA PHE A 13 3.45 -8.32 11.32
C PHE A 13 4.54 -8.89 12.27
N GLU A 14 4.45 -10.16 12.66
CA GLU A 14 5.43 -10.89 13.49
C GLU A 14 6.53 -11.49 12.61
N THR A 15 6.22 -11.87 11.36
CA THR A 15 7.25 -12.14 10.35
C THR A 15 7.81 -10.84 9.73
N VAL A 16 7.08 -9.72 9.81
CA VAL A 16 7.55 -8.36 9.49
C VAL A 16 8.10 -7.62 10.74
N GLN A 17 8.35 -8.36 11.84
CA GLN A 17 9.53 -8.07 12.66
C GLN A 17 10.83 -8.46 11.94
N CYS A 18 10.78 -8.78 10.64
CA CYS A 18 11.82 -8.40 9.69
C CYS A 18 12.01 -6.88 9.74
N ASP A 19 12.72 -6.49 10.80
CA ASP A 19 13.51 -5.30 10.99
C ASP A 19 13.02 -4.10 10.18
N LYS A 20 12.45 -3.11 10.86
CA LYS A 20 12.20 -1.79 10.26
C LYS A 20 13.45 -1.31 9.51
N GLU A 21 14.67 -1.72 9.91
CA GLU A 21 15.89 -1.49 9.14
C GLU A 21 16.01 -2.29 7.85
N CYS A 22 15.59 -3.56 7.80
CA CYS A 22 15.58 -4.39 6.59
C CYS A 22 14.60 -3.83 5.54
N PHE A 23 13.37 -3.50 5.94
CA PHE A 23 12.41 -2.87 5.03
C PHE A 23 12.94 -1.50 4.56
N ARG A 24 13.51 -0.71 5.46
CA ARG A 24 14.15 0.58 5.13
C ARG A 24 15.40 0.44 4.26
N LYS A 25 16.12 -0.68 4.35
CA LYS A 25 17.30 -1.02 3.54
C LYS A 25 16.90 -1.48 2.14
N VAL A 26 15.84 -2.29 2.01
CA VAL A 26 15.23 -2.64 0.72
C VAL A 26 14.73 -1.37 0.00
N PHE A 27 14.10 -0.44 0.71
CA PHE A 27 13.73 0.87 0.13
C PHE A 27 14.96 1.71 -0.26
N LYS A 28 16.05 1.69 0.51
CA LYS A 28 17.31 2.36 0.14
C LYS A 28 17.98 1.73 -1.09
N ASP A 29 17.92 0.41 -1.21
CA ASP A 29 18.62 -0.34 -2.26
C ASP A 29 17.81 -0.42 -3.56
N CYS A 30 16.46 -0.40 -3.49
CA CYS A 30 15.57 -0.38 -4.66
C CYS A 30 15.40 1.03 -5.28
N VAL A 31 15.65 2.12 -4.54
CA VAL A 31 15.65 3.50 -5.07
C VAL A 31 17.04 3.85 -5.63
N ARG A 32 17.69 2.90 -6.32
CA ARG A 32 19.01 3.12 -6.96
C ARG A 32 18.92 3.70 -8.36
N GLU A 33 17.76 3.69 -8.99
CA GLU A 33 17.59 4.42 -10.25
C GLU A 33 17.35 5.91 -9.96
N PRO A 34 18.18 6.80 -10.52
CA PRO A 34 17.93 8.23 -10.41
C PRO A 34 16.67 8.57 -11.21
N VAL A 35 15.56 8.78 -10.50
CA VAL A 35 14.43 9.53 -11.06
C VAL A 35 15.00 10.87 -11.53
N ARG A 36 14.78 11.25 -12.80
CA ARG A 36 15.27 12.52 -13.33
C ARG A 36 14.72 13.67 -12.47
N MET A 37 15.62 14.28 -11.71
CA MET A 37 15.39 15.30 -10.69
C MET A 37 15.32 16.73 -11.26
N ASP A 38 15.23 16.90 -12.58
CA ASP A 38 15.36 18.21 -13.26
C ASP A 38 14.20 19.18 -12.97
N LYS A 39 13.16 18.75 -12.25
CA LYS A 39 12.04 19.61 -11.82
C LYS A 39 11.83 19.69 -10.31
N MET A 40 12.74 19.17 -9.49
CA MET A 40 12.51 19.05 -8.05
C MET A 40 13.75 19.46 -7.27
N THR A 41 13.93 20.78 -7.09
CA THR A 41 14.76 21.35 -6.03
C THR A 41 14.06 21.14 -4.68
N LEU A 42 13.87 19.89 -4.25
CA LEU A 42 13.38 19.58 -2.92
C LEU A 42 14.25 18.51 -2.25
N PHE A 43 14.99 19.01 -1.24
CA PHE A 43 15.63 18.31 -0.13
C PHE A 43 16.83 17.41 -0.40
N LYS A 44 17.98 18.08 -0.33
CA LYS A 44 19.26 17.52 0.08
C LYS A 44 19.13 16.93 1.49
N SER A 45 19.64 15.70 1.63
CA SER A 45 19.97 15.01 2.87
C SER A 45 18.95 13.98 3.35
N CYS A 46 19.29 12.69 3.25
CA CYS A 46 18.73 11.62 4.07
C CYS A 46 19.40 11.57 5.47
N SER A 47 19.69 12.72 6.09
CA SER A 47 20.12 12.82 7.49
C SER A 47 19.16 13.73 8.26
N LYS A 48 18.34 13.17 9.15
CA LYS A 48 17.42 13.92 10.05
C LYS A 48 16.59 14.98 9.32
N SER A 49 16.02 14.60 8.19
CA SER A 49 15.60 15.52 7.13
C SER A 49 14.16 15.99 7.26
N ASN A 50 13.91 17.26 6.94
CA ASN A 50 12.59 17.92 6.86
C ASN A 50 11.50 17.13 6.12
N PHE A 51 11.86 16.10 5.35
CA PHE A 51 10.94 15.13 4.76
C PHE A 51 10.19 14.30 5.81
N ALA A 52 10.89 13.74 6.82
CA ALA A 52 10.24 12.91 7.83
C ALA A 52 9.31 13.74 8.71
N SER A 53 9.74 14.94 9.13
CA SER A 53 8.88 15.87 9.86
C SER A 53 7.70 16.35 9.01
N GLY A 54 7.92 16.70 7.73
CA GLY A 54 6.84 17.10 6.83
C GLY A 54 5.85 15.97 6.53
N PHE A 55 6.33 14.72 6.44
CA PHE A 55 5.48 13.55 6.30
C PHE A 55 4.66 13.30 7.57
N ASP A 56 5.30 13.33 8.75
CA ASP A 56 4.63 13.11 10.03
C ASP A 56 3.58 14.18 10.32
N GLU A 57 3.87 15.45 9.99
CA GLU A 57 2.93 16.57 10.07
C GLU A 57 1.68 16.36 9.20
N GLN A 58 1.85 15.75 8.02
CA GLN A 58 0.77 15.56 7.03
C GLN A 58 0.16 14.15 7.06
N LYS A 59 0.66 13.25 7.91
CA LYS A 59 0.29 11.85 7.99
C LYS A 59 -1.20 11.66 8.17
N GLU A 60 -1.84 12.46 9.03
CA GLU A 60 -3.28 12.40 9.25
C GLU A 60 -4.09 12.84 8.03
N CYS A 61 -3.60 13.83 7.25
CA CYS A 61 -4.24 14.22 5.99
C CYS A 61 -4.14 13.10 4.95
N TYR A 62 -2.99 12.44 4.85
CA TYR A 62 -2.80 11.28 3.99
C TYR A 62 -3.69 10.11 4.40
N LYS A 63 -3.76 9.80 5.70
CA LYS A 63 -4.67 8.76 6.24
C LYS A 63 -6.12 9.04 5.86
N LYS A 64 -6.57 10.27 6.03
CA LYS A 64 -7.94 10.67 5.66
C LYS A 64 -8.18 10.49 4.16
N SER A 65 -7.21 10.86 3.34
CA SER A 65 -7.31 10.75 1.87
C SER A 65 -7.31 9.29 1.39
N LEU A 66 -6.50 8.43 1.99
CA LEU A 66 -6.44 7.00 1.70
C LEU A 66 -7.70 6.23 2.13
N ASN A 67 -8.38 6.73 3.17
CA ASN A 67 -9.63 6.17 3.71
C ASN A 67 -10.87 6.90 3.19
N ALA A 68 -10.73 7.80 2.21
CA ALA A 68 -11.86 8.51 1.66
C ALA A 68 -12.83 7.51 1.02
N SER A 69 -14.11 7.62 1.37
CA SER A 69 -15.12 6.61 1.04
C SER A 69 -15.23 6.38 -0.47
N GLN A 70 -15.15 7.45 -1.26
CA GLN A 70 -15.18 7.38 -2.72
C GLN A 70 -14.04 6.53 -3.31
N CYS A 71 -12.90 6.42 -2.62
CA CYS A 71 -11.78 5.61 -3.07
C CYS A 71 -11.89 4.16 -2.58
N ILE A 72 -12.30 3.94 -1.33
CA ILE A 72 -12.22 2.63 -0.68
C ILE A 72 -13.51 1.79 -0.81
N GLU A 73 -14.67 2.39 -1.03
CA GLU A 73 -15.94 1.68 -1.15
C GLU A 73 -15.95 0.59 -2.24
N PRO A 74 -15.42 0.81 -3.45
CA PRO A 74 -15.37 -0.25 -4.48
C PRO A 74 -14.58 -1.47 -4.01
N ILE A 75 -13.51 -1.26 -3.24
CA ILE A 75 -12.70 -2.34 -2.67
C ILE A 75 -13.48 -3.04 -1.57
N ASN A 76 -14.11 -2.29 -0.66
CA ASN A 76 -14.92 -2.86 0.41
C ASN A 76 -16.05 -3.74 -0.15
N GLN A 77 -16.70 -3.31 -1.23
CA GLN A 77 -17.76 -4.08 -1.90
C GLN A 77 -17.28 -5.45 -2.39
N VAL A 78 -16.11 -5.54 -3.01
CA VAL A 78 -15.58 -6.83 -3.48
C VAL A 78 -15.04 -7.70 -2.35
N MET A 79 -14.67 -7.09 -1.21
CA MET A 79 -14.13 -7.78 -0.04
C MET A 79 -15.20 -8.17 1.00
N THR A 80 -16.48 -7.92 0.74
CA THR A 80 -17.59 -8.15 1.68
C THR A 80 -18.08 -9.60 1.64
N ASP A 81 -18.48 -10.13 2.81
CA ASP A 81 -19.15 -11.43 2.99
C ASP A 81 -18.40 -12.67 2.45
N LEU A 82 -17.07 -12.64 2.52
CA LEU A 82 -16.21 -13.74 2.09
C LEU A 82 -16.12 -14.82 3.18
N THR A 83 -16.61 -16.01 2.88
CA THR A 83 -16.68 -17.13 3.85
C THR A 83 -15.79 -18.32 3.51
N THR A 84 -15.25 -18.38 2.28
CA THR A 84 -14.38 -19.47 1.81
C THR A 84 -13.02 -18.94 1.32
N PRO A 85 -11.95 -19.75 1.36
CA PRO A 85 -10.66 -19.38 0.79
C PRO A 85 -10.75 -19.04 -0.70
N GLU A 86 -11.52 -19.83 -1.47
CA GLU A 86 -11.76 -19.61 -2.89
C GLU A 86 -12.40 -18.23 -3.15
N ALA A 87 -13.45 -17.89 -2.39
CA ALA A 87 -14.10 -16.59 -2.49
C ALA A 87 -13.14 -15.46 -2.14
N PHE A 88 -12.25 -15.67 -1.17
CA PHE A 88 -11.24 -14.70 -0.77
C PHE A 88 -10.19 -14.47 -1.86
N ILE A 89 -9.65 -15.53 -2.47
CA ILE A 89 -8.70 -15.42 -3.58
C ILE A 89 -9.36 -14.69 -4.76
N LEU A 90 -10.59 -15.07 -5.12
CA LEU A 90 -11.34 -14.42 -6.18
C LEU A 90 -11.58 -12.92 -5.90
N ALA A 91 -11.87 -12.57 -4.65
CA ALA A 91 -12.02 -11.18 -4.23
C ALA A 91 -10.71 -10.41 -4.33
N ASN A 92 -9.57 -10.97 -3.90
CA ASN A 92 -8.26 -10.33 -4.06
C ASN A 92 -7.92 -10.10 -5.54
N LYS A 93 -8.23 -11.05 -6.43
CA LYS A 93 -8.07 -10.85 -7.88
C LYS A 93 -8.92 -9.69 -8.40
N LYS A 94 -10.18 -9.57 -7.96
CA LYS A 94 -11.03 -8.41 -8.30
C LYS A 94 -10.44 -7.11 -7.74
N ALA A 95 -9.96 -7.14 -6.50
CA ALA A 95 -9.38 -6.00 -5.82
C ALA A 95 -8.09 -5.52 -6.51
N CYS A 96 -7.31 -6.42 -7.12
CA CYS A 96 -6.16 -6.06 -7.97
C CYS A 96 -6.55 -5.17 -9.16
N ASN A 97 -7.69 -5.43 -9.80
CA ASN A 97 -8.20 -4.57 -10.89
C ASN A 97 -8.67 -3.20 -10.38
N LEU A 98 -8.99 -3.10 -9.08
CA LEU A 98 -9.41 -1.85 -8.43
C LEU A 98 -8.23 -1.05 -7.85
N PHE A 99 -7.03 -1.63 -7.80
CA PHE A 99 -5.89 -0.99 -7.14
C PHE A 99 -5.42 0.28 -7.88
N LYS A 100 -5.40 0.26 -9.22
CA LYS A 100 -5.07 1.44 -10.03
C LYS A 100 -6.08 2.59 -9.89
N PRO A 101 -7.41 2.37 -10.03
CA PRO A 101 -8.37 3.44 -9.80
C PRO A 101 -8.35 3.95 -8.35
N TYR A 102 -8.19 3.07 -7.35
CA TYR A 102 -7.98 3.49 -5.96
C TYR A 102 -6.76 4.40 -5.81
N SER A 103 -5.63 3.99 -6.37
CA SER A 103 -4.37 4.74 -6.28
C SER A 103 -4.49 6.12 -6.93
N THR A 104 -5.25 6.22 -8.01
CA THR A 104 -5.52 7.50 -8.69
C THR A 104 -6.40 8.39 -7.81
N CYS A 105 -7.52 7.86 -7.33
CA CYS A 105 -8.45 8.55 -6.43
C CYS A 105 -7.75 9.05 -5.15
N ALA A 106 -6.93 8.22 -4.52
CA ALA A 106 -6.21 8.60 -3.30
C ALA A 106 -5.25 9.77 -3.54
N ARG A 107 -4.51 9.76 -4.66
CA ARG A 107 -3.57 10.83 -5.03
C ARG A 107 -4.29 12.14 -5.34
N GLU A 108 -5.41 12.08 -6.06
CA GLU A 108 -6.27 13.24 -6.33
C GLU A 108 -6.84 13.81 -5.03
N THR A 109 -7.34 12.94 -4.15
CA THR A 109 -7.87 13.32 -2.83
C THR A 109 -6.80 13.96 -1.94
N VAL A 110 -5.53 13.52 -2.02
CA VAL A 110 -4.41 14.17 -1.34
C VAL A 110 -4.14 15.55 -1.94
N GLU A 111 -4.20 15.71 -3.26
CA GLU A 111 -4.04 17.03 -3.89
C GLU A 111 -5.11 18.01 -3.39
N GLU A 112 -6.36 17.57 -3.40
CA GLU A 112 -7.52 18.37 -3.05
C GLU A 112 -7.52 18.77 -1.56
N ASN A 113 -7.21 17.82 -0.68
CA ASN A 113 -7.34 18.04 0.77
C ASN A 113 -6.05 18.49 1.45
N CYS A 114 -4.90 18.03 0.96
CA CYS A 114 -3.60 18.29 1.57
C CYS A 114 -2.80 19.32 0.75
N GLY A 115 -3.16 19.59 -0.50
CA GLY A 115 -2.50 20.55 -1.38
C GLY A 115 -1.39 19.93 -2.24
N THR A 116 -1.07 20.62 -3.35
CA THR A 116 -0.14 20.13 -4.39
C THR A 116 1.25 19.78 -3.88
N ILE A 117 1.83 20.56 -2.96
CA ILE A 117 3.15 20.27 -2.37
C ILE A 117 3.11 18.96 -1.59
N ASN A 118 2.04 18.74 -0.83
CA ASN A 118 1.88 17.54 -0.02
C ASN A 118 1.57 16.31 -0.86
N LYS A 119 0.94 16.47 -2.03
CA LYS A 119 0.85 15.40 -3.03
C LYS A 119 2.22 15.00 -3.57
N VAL A 120 3.12 15.94 -3.81
CA VAL A 120 4.48 15.61 -4.27
C VAL A 120 5.24 14.79 -3.20
N LEU A 121 5.13 15.18 -1.92
CA LEU A 121 5.70 14.42 -0.80
C LEU A 121 5.07 13.03 -0.66
N PHE A 122 3.74 12.94 -0.78
CA PHE A 122 3.00 11.69 -0.77
C PHE A 122 3.41 10.77 -1.93
N ASP A 123 3.43 11.27 -3.16
CA ASP A 123 3.78 10.54 -4.37
C ASP A 123 5.18 9.92 -4.29
N TRP A 124 6.11 10.58 -3.60
CA TRP A 124 7.47 10.08 -3.42
C TRP A 124 7.53 8.70 -2.71
N LEU A 125 6.61 8.44 -1.76
CA LEU A 125 6.47 7.13 -1.12
C LEU A 125 5.39 6.26 -1.77
N PHE A 126 4.28 6.87 -2.16
CA PHE A 126 3.10 6.15 -2.62
C PHE A 126 3.30 5.51 -4.00
N VAL A 127 3.98 6.18 -4.95
CA VAL A 127 4.19 5.64 -6.30
C VAL A 127 5.06 4.38 -6.31
N PRO A 128 6.19 4.30 -5.58
CA PRO A 128 6.94 3.05 -5.46
C PRO A 128 6.12 1.90 -4.87
N LEU A 129 5.31 2.17 -3.83
CA LEU A 129 4.43 1.17 -3.23
C LEU A 129 3.33 0.71 -4.19
N GLN A 130 2.76 1.66 -4.95
CA GLN A 130 1.79 1.36 -5.98
C GLN A 130 2.38 0.39 -7.01
N ARG A 131 3.61 0.64 -7.47
CA ARG A 131 4.29 -0.24 -8.43
C ARG A 131 4.53 -1.63 -7.84
N LEU A 132 4.99 -1.71 -6.59
CA LEU A 132 5.17 -2.99 -5.89
C LEU A 132 3.85 -3.76 -5.81
N SER A 133 2.77 -3.12 -5.36
CA SER A 133 1.44 -3.72 -5.28
C SER A 133 0.92 -4.16 -6.66
N SER A 134 1.15 -3.38 -7.72
CA SER A 134 0.83 -3.78 -9.09
C SER A 134 1.60 -5.04 -9.53
N SER A 135 2.90 -5.11 -9.26
CA SER A 135 3.69 -6.31 -9.56
C SER A 135 3.22 -7.53 -8.77
N LEU A 136 2.90 -7.39 -7.47
CA LEU A 136 2.32 -8.47 -6.67
C LEU A 136 0.99 -8.97 -7.24
N CYS A 137 0.15 -8.06 -7.74
CA CYS A 137 -1.08 -8.41 -8.43
C CYS A 137 -0.82 -9.22 -9.70
N GLU A 138 0.03 -8.72 -10.58
CA GLU A 138 0.30 -9.31 -11.90
C GLU A 138 1.02 -10.65 -11.82
N GLU A 139 2.04 -10.74 -10.96
CA GLU A 139 2.94 -11.91 -10.91
C GLU A 139 2.46 -12.99 -9.96
N LEU A 140 1.71 -12.65 -8.90
CA LEU A 140 1.40 -13.58 -7.82
C LEU A 140 -0.10 -13.82 -7.62
N ILE A 141 -0.90 -12.75 -7.51
CA ILE A 141 -2.32 -12.88 -7.13
C ILE A 141 -3.19 -13.28 -8.31
N LEU A 142 -3.08 -12.59 -9.46
CA LEU A 142 -3.89 -12.89 -10.64
C LEU A 142 -3.66 -14.32 -11.18
N PRO A 143 -2.42 -14.85 -11.21
CA PRO A 143 -2.16 -16.22 -11.65
C PRO A 143 -2.50 -17.31 -10.62
N ALA A 144 -2.75 -16.97 -9.36
CA ALA A 144 -2.99 -17.94 -8.30
C ALA A 144 -4.21 -18.83 -8.58
N ASP A 145 -4.13 -20.13 -8.29
CA ASP A 145 -5.28 -21.04 -8.42
C ASP A 145 -6.26 -20.81 -7.26
N GLU A 146 -7.50 -20.44 -7.56
CA GLU A 146 -8.56 -20.26 -6.58
C GLU A 146 -8.92 -21.55 -5.82
N LYS A 147 -8.63 -22.72 -6.42
CA LYS A 147 -8.91 -24.04 -5.83
C LYS A 147 -7.78 -24.53 -4.93
N ASP A 148 -6.60 -23.91 -4.98
CA ASP A 148 -5.50 -24.24 -4.09
C ASP A 148 -5.77 -23.63 -2.70
N THR A 149 -6.28 -24.46 -1.80
CA THR A 149 -6.71 -24.06 -0.46
C THR A 149 -5.57 -23.92 0.54
N ARG A 150 -4.31 -24.09 0.10
CA ARG A 150 -3.17 -23.93 1.01
C ARG A 150 -3.09 -22.48 1.53
N PRO A 151 -2.72 -22.30 2.81
CA PRO A 151 -2.67 -20.98 3.41
C PRO A 151 -1.58 -20.08 2.82
N ASP A 152 -0.52 -20.65 2.24
CA ASP A 152 0.58 -19.95 1.58
C ASP A 152 0.30 -19.63 0.09
N ASN A 153 -0.92 -19.89 -0.39
CA ASN A 153 -1.34 -19.45 -1.72
C ASN A 153 -1.23 -17.93 -1.84
N PHE A 154 -0.47 -17.45 -2.83
CA PHE A 154 -0.26 -16.02 -3.05
C PHE A 154 -1.54 -15.25 -3.36
N GLY A 155 -2.60 -15.92 -3.81
CA GLY A 155 -3.95 -15.35 -3.94
C GLY A 155 -4.54 -14.83 -2.63
N ASN A 156 -3.97 -15.21 -1.48
CA ASN A 156 -4.33 -14.69 -0.16
C ASN A 156 -3.66 -13.35 0.20
N LEU A 157 -2.74 -12.84 -0.63
CA LEU A 157 -2.07 -11.57 -0.36
C LEU A 157 -3.03 -10.38 -0.49
N ASN A 158 -2.99 -9.48 0.50
CA ASN A 158 -3.74 -8.24 0.46
C ASN A 158 -2.83 -7.07 0.02
N VAL A 159 -2.95 -6.66 -1.24
CA VAL A 159 -2.12 -5.57 -1.83
C VAL A 159 -2.37 -4.18 -1.25
N PHE A 160 -3.52 -3.97 -0.59
CA PHE A 160 -3.83 -2.72 0.11
C PHE A 160 -3.14 -2.66 1.47
N ALA A 161 -2.88 -3.81 2.10
CA ALA A 161 -2.19 -3.87 3.38
C ALA A 161 -0.77 -3.31 3.30
N THR A 162 -0.07 -3.51 2.17
CA THR A 162 1.28 -2.96 1.94
C THR A 162 1.30 -1.43 1.95
N VAL A 163 0.28 -0.80 1.36
CA VAL A 163 0.11 0.66 1.39
C VAL A 163 -0.32 1.11 2.80
N ALA A 164 -1.28 0.41 3.40
CA ALA A 164 -1.80 0.71 4.72
C ALA A 164 -0.71 0.70 5.81
N ALA A 165 0.24 -0.24 5.74
CA ALA A 165 1.29 -0.39 6.74
C ALA A 165 2.18 0.86 6.86
N ILE A 166 2.33 1.66 5.79
CA ILE A 166 3.21 2.83 5.80
C ILE A 166 2.45 4.10 6.20
N PHE A 167 1.24 4.28 5.70
CA PHE A 167 0.49 5.51 5.92
C PHE A 167 -0.52 5.41 7.08
N LEU A 168 -1.11 4.23 7.28
CA LEU A 168 -2.19 4.02 8.25
C LEU A 168 -1.69 3.44 9.59
N ALA A 169 -0.45 2.96 9.68
CA ALA A 169 0.15 2.56 10.95
C ALA A 169 0.36 3.78 11.86
N ASN A 170 0.12 3.62 13.17
CA ASN A 170 0.32 4.66 14.18
C ASN A 170 1.81 4.93 14.39
#